data_AF-A0A4Y9JN52-F1
#
_entry.id   AF-A0A4Y9JN52-F1
#
_cell.length_a   1.000
_cell.length_b   1.000
_cell.length_c   1.000
_cell.angle_alpha   90.00
_cell.angle_beta   90.00
_cell.angle_gamma   90.00
#
_symmetry.space_group_name_H-M   'P 1'
#
loop_
_entity.id
_entity.type
_entity.pdbx_description
1 polymer ?
#
loop_
_entity_poly.entity_id
_entity_poly.type
_entity_poly.pdbx_seq_one_letter_code
_entity_poly.pdbx_strand_id
1 'polypeptide(L)'
;MPNIFKTLKTNQLFDILEEERDEAFENEEFFQGLKDLQHLSKNWDLKKKTQFVGRVLSSFEGVAGWFHISCDGWDTIFGLAGEKHKRKLEGLKLISKTFSDIDEPVTQRLRYIISEAERIKLRRLHPIYNLNQTPKIIFKDFGFKLAVINQLMYKEKILRPSFNIALFAEEYIDKETGYGISIEWYRASQEAARYLWNLDIPEYLLNNITTLDLDQDAEIYRGVAYPGEYVNPKYLNDGYKCIRDDAIEDLALLPNLESIYLRGSIEFEWGKDEDYRNDLSTNFVQALKAKGIELRHNNGDIICRRSD
;
A
#
# COMPACT_ATOMS: atom_id res chain seq x y z
N MET A 1 -34.03 6.59 -39.61
CA MET A 1 -33.42 5.53 -38.79
C MET A 1 -34.46 5.10 -37.75
N PRO A 2 -34.83 3.82 -37.65
CA PRO A 2 -35.75 3.37 -36.62
C PRO A 2 -35.13 3.61 -35.23
N ASN A 3 -35.93 4.12 -34.30
CA ASN A 3 -35.53 4.41 -32.92
C ASN A 3 -35.07 3.11 -32.23
N ILE A 4 -33.76 2.94 -32.06
CA ILE A 4 -33.17 1.72 -31.46
C ILE A 4 -33.57 1.58 -29.98
N PHE A 5 -34.06 2.65 -29.34
CA PHE A 5 -34.59 2.63 -27.97
C PHE A 5 -36.03 2.11 -27.90
N LYS A 6 -36.28 0.91 -28.44
CA LYS A 6 -37.42 0.11 -28.00
C LYS A 6 -37.21 -0.15 -26.51
N THR A 7 -38.09 0.42 -25.68
CA THR A 7 -38.25 0.19 -24.23
C THR A 7 -37.49 -1.02 -23.73
N LEU A 8 -36.35 -0.78 -23.08
CA LEU A 8 -35.70 -1.80 -22.25
C LEU A 8 -36.77 -2.31 -21.28
N LYS A 9 -37.15 -3.58 -21.42
CA LYS A 9 -38.02 -4.25 -20.46
C LYS A 9 -37.26 -4.37 -19.15
N THR A 10 -38.00 -4.20 -18.06
CA THR A 10 -37.50 -4.29 -16.70
C THR A 10 -36.57 -5.49 -16.40
N ASN A 11 -36.80 -6.65 -17.02
CA ASN A 11 -35.99 -7.84 -16.76
C ASN A 11 -34.66 -7.85 -17.54
N GLN A 12 -34.55 -7.08 -18.64
CA GLN A 12 -33.33 -7.07 -19.46
C GLN A 12 -32.09 -6.61 -18.68
N LEU A 13 -32.25 -5.72 -17.68
CA LEU A 13 -31.13 -5.33 -16.82
C LEU A 13 -30.62 -6.49 -15.94
N PHE A 14 -31.51 -7.37 -15.49
CA PHE A 14 -31.11 -8.57 -14.75
C PHE A 14 -30.44 -9.57 -15.69
N ASP A 15 -31.00 -9.77 -16.88
CA ASP A 15 -30.48 -10.70 -17.87
C ASP A 15 -29.04 -10.30 -18.29
N ILE A 16 -28.81 -9.02 -18.62
CA ILE A 16 -27.47 -8.52 -18.98
C ILE A 16 -26.48 -8.66 -17.81
N LEU A 17 -26.88 -8.37 -16.56
CA LEU A 17 -26.02 -8.58 -15.38
C LEU A 17 -25.67 -10.06 -15.16
N GLU A 18 -26.57 -10.97 -15.48
CA GLU A 18 -26.33 -12.41 -15.34
C GLU A 18 -25.39 -12.93 -16.43
N GLU A 19 -25.59 -12.49 -17.67
CA GLU A 19 -24.79 -12.90 -18.83
C GLU A 19 -23.39 -12.29 -18.85
N GLU A 20 -23.28 -10.98 -18.62
CA GLU A 20 -22.02 -10.23 -18.81
C GLU A 20 -21.31 -9.91 -17.50
N ARG A 21 -21.98 -10.11 -16.35
CA ARG A 21 -21.40 -9.90 -15.01
C ARG A 21 -20.74 -8.52 -14.90
N ASP A 22 -19.44 -8.47 -14.60
CA ASP A 22 -18.68 -7.24 -14.42
C ASP A 22 -18.60 -6.38 -15.69
N GLU A 23 -18.66 -7.01 -16.87
CA GLU A 23 -18.57 -6.35 -18.18
C GLU A 23 -19.89 -5.65 -18.58
N ALA A 24 -20.99 -5.95 -17.88
CA ALA A 24 -22.29 -5.33 -18.13
C ALA A 24 -22.23 -3.79 -18.11
N PHE A 25 -21.34 -3.20 -17.31
CA PHE A 25 -21.19 -1.74 -17.24
C PHE A 25 -20.60 -1.11 -18.50
N GLU A 26 -19.90 -1.89 -19.33
CA GLU A 26 -19.39 -1.46 -20.63
C GLU A 26 -20.42 -1.66 -21.75
N ASN A 27 -21.46 -2.47 -21.51
CA ASN A 27 -22.59 -2.62 -22.42
C ASN A 27 -23.44 -1.34 -22.48
N GLU A 28 -23.65 -0.85 -23.69
CA GLU A 28 -24.37 0.40 -23.94
C GLU A 28 -25.84 0.33 -23.55
N GLU A 29 -26.50 -0.80 -23.83
CA GLU A 29 -27.90 -1.01 -23.47
C GLU A 29 -28.09 -1.02 -21.97
N PHE A 30 -27.21 -1.74 -21.25
CA PHE A 30 -27.25 -1.78 -19.79
C PHE A 30 -27.05 -0.39 -19.19
N PHE A 31 -26.01 0.32 -19.62
CA PHE A 31 -25.70 1.64 -19.07
C PHE A 31 -26.79 2.67 -19.38
N GLN A 32 -27.38 2.64 -20.58
CA GLN A 32 -28.52 3.49 -20.89
C GLN A 32 -29.74 3.13 -20.03
N GLY A 33 -29.99 1.84 -19.80
CA GLY A 33 -31.01 1.41 -18.86
C GLY A 33 -30.75 1.84 -17.41
N LEU A 34 -29.49 1.96 -16.98
CA LEU A 34 -29.16 2.55 -15.67
C LEU A 34 -29.50 4.04 -15.60
N LYS A 35 -29.31 4.81 -16.67
CA LYS A 35 -29.73 6.22 -16.73
C LYS A 35 -31.25 6.36 -16.62
N ASP A 36 -31.99 5.40 -17.17
CA ASP A 36 -33.46 5.35 -17.15
C ASP A 36 -34.01 4.52 -15.96
N LEU A 37 -33.15 4.11 -15.02
CA LEU A 37 -33.50 3.16 -13.96
C LEU A 37 -34.66 3.65 -13.08
N GLN A 38 -34.74 4.95 -12.82
CA GLN A 38 -35.85 5.54 -12.04
C GLN A 38 -37.21 5.25 -12.69
N HIS A 39 -37.30 5.31 -14.02
CA HIS A 39 -38.51 4.97 -14.76
C HIS A 39 -38.73 3.45 -14.79
N LEU A 40 -37.69 2.68 -15.10
CA LEU A 40 -37.75 1.21 -15.22
C LEU A 40 -38.09 0.50 -13.90
N SER A 41 -37.75 1.11 -12.77
CA SER A 41 -37.97 0.59 -11.42
C SER A 41 -39.19 1.18 -10.71
N LYS A 42 -40.01 2.00 -11.38
CA LYS A 42 -41.18 2.68 -10.79
C LYS A 42 -42.14 1.73 -10.06
N ASN A 43 -42.30 0.52 -10.59
CA ASN A 43 -43.22 -0.50 -10.06
C ASN A 43 -42.49 -1.62 -9.29
N TRP A 44 -41.20 -1.45 -8.96
CA TRP A 44 -40.47 -2.47 -8.20
C TRP A 44 -40.82 -2.34 -6.72
N ASP A 45 -41.10 -3.48 -6.10
CA ASP A 45 -41.15 -3.57 -4.65
C ASP A 45 -39.73 -3.52 -4.05
N LEU A 46 -39.66 -3.39 -2.73
CA LEU A 46 -38.39 -3.35 -2.00
C LEU A 46 -37.52 -4.57 -2.32
N LYS A 47 -38.13 -5.76 -2.38
CA LYS A 47 -37.43 -7.03 -2.65
C LYS A 47 -36.75 -7.03 -4.02
N LYS A 48 -37.42 -6.57 -5.07
CA LYS A 48 -36.84 -6.52 -6.42
C LYS A 48 -35.73 -5.47 -6.50
N LYS A 49 -35.88 -4.32 -5.83
CA LYS A 49 -34.83 -3.30 -5.75
C LYS A 49 -33.58 -3.82 -5.03
N THR A 50 -33.74 -4.45 -3.86
CA THR A 50 -32.60 -5.02 -3.11
C THR A 50 -31.96 -6.18 -3.87
N GLN A 51 -32.75 -7.02 -4.54
CA GLN A 51 -32.24 -8.09 -5.38
C GLN A 51 -31.38 -7.55 -6.53
N PHE A 52 -31.83 -6.48 -7.20
CA PHE A 52 -31.05 -5.85 -8.27
C PHE A 52 -29.70 -5.33 -7.77
N VAL A 53 -29.70 -4.59 -6.66
CA VAL A 53 -28.46 -4.09 -6.05
C VAL A 53 -27.55 -5.26 -5.64
N GLY A 54 -28.12 -6.33 -5.08
CA GLY A 54 -27.37 -7.54 -4.75
C GLY A 54 -26.71 -8.20 -5.97
N ARG A 55 -27.43 -8.29 -7.09
CA ARG A 55 -26.88 -8.83 -8.35
C ARG A 55 -25.77 -7.95 -8.91
N VAL A 56 -25.91 -6.64 -8.83
CA VAL A 56 -24.85 -5.70 -9.19
C VAL A 56 -23.63 -5.91 -8.30
N LEU A 57 -23.78 -6.01 -6.99
CA LEU A 57 -22.62 -6.22 -6.12
C LEU A 57 -21.95 -7.57 -6.36
N SER A 58 -22.72 -8.65 -6.50
CA SER A 58 -22.17 -9.97 -6.82
C SER A 58 -21.59 -10.08 -8.24
N SER A 59 -21.83 -9.12 -9.13
CA SER A 59 -21.13 -9.09 -10.42
C SER A 59 -19.65 -8.75 -10.25
N PHE A 60 -19.26 -8.11 -9.15
CA PHE A 60 -17.87 -7.79 -8.80
C PHE A 60 -17.18 -8.88 -7.98
N GLU A 61 -17.91 -9.87 -7.49
CA GLU A 61 -17.35 -10.98 -6.73
C GLU A 61 -16.71 -11.98 -7.68
N GLY A 62 -15.54 -12.50 -7.29
CA GLY A 62 -14.73 -13.36 -8.13
C GLY A 62 -13.79 -14.26 -7.34
N VAL A 63 -12.94 -14.98 -8.06
CA VAL A 63 -11.92 -15.86 -7.47
C VAL A 63 -10.60 -15.67 -8.19
N ALA A 64 -9.53 -15.40 -7.43
CA ALA A 64 -8.15 -15.39 -7.91
C ALA A 64 -7.39 -16.56 -7.28
N GLY A 65 -7.20 -17.65 -8.02
CA GLY A 65 -6.62 -18.88 -7.49
C GLY A 65 -7.53 -19.51 -6.43
N TRP A 66 -7.08 -19.58 -5.17
CA TRP A 66 -7.85 -20.11 -4.04
C TRP A 66 -8.59 -19.05 -3.24
N PHE A 67 -8.51 -17.81 -3.69
CA PHE A 67 -8.96 -16.69 -2.88
C PHE A 67 -10.20 -16.02 -3.45
N HIS A 68 -11.14 -15.73 -2.56
CA HIS A 68 -12.38 -15.03 -2.89
C HIS A 68 -12.14 -13.52 -2.95
N ILE A 69 -12.51 -12.90 -4.06
CA ILE A 69 -12.53 -11.45 -4.23
C ILE A 69 -13.91 -10.97 -3.81
N SER A 70 -13.96 -10.19 -2.71
CA SER A 70 -15.20 -9.55 -2.27
C SER A 70 -15.52 -8.31 -3.09
N CYS A 71 -16.80 -8.00 -3.27
CA CYS A 71 -17.24 -6.77 -3.92
C CYS A 71 -16.84 -5.50 -3.15
N ASP A 72 -16.67 -5.61 -1.83
CA ASP A 72 -16.18 -4.56 -0.94
C ASP A 72 -14.69 -4.73 -0.55
N GLY A 73 -13.98 -5.62 -1.22
CA GLY A 73 -12.53 -5.82 -1.04
C GLY A 73 -11.70 -4.73 -1.71
N TRP A 74 -10.46 -4.57 -1.24
CA TRP A 74 -9.55 -3.51 -1.69
C TRP A 74 -9.26 -3.57 -3.20
N ASP A 75 -9.11 -4.75 -3.79
CA ASP A 75 -8.85 -4.89 -5.24
C ASP A 75 -9.99 -4.29 -6.08
N THR A 76 -11.23 -4.61 -5.71
CA THR A 76 -12.43 -4.11 -6.39
C THR A 76 -12.52 -2.60 -6.24
N ILE A 77 -12.34 -2.07 -5.03
CA ILE A 77 -12.40 -0.64 -4.74
C ILE A 77 -11.28 0.12 -5.48
N PHE A 78 -10.05 -0.40 -5.48
CA PHE A 78 -8.90 0.18 -6.19
C PHE A 78 -9.10 0.20 -7.70
N GLY A 79 -9.67 -0.88 -8.25
CA GLY A 79 -10.08 -0.96 -9.65
C GLY A 79 -11.11 0.11 -9.98
N LEU A 80 -12.18 0.23 -9.19
CA LEU A 80 -13.23 1.23 -9.38
C LEU A 80 -12.71 2.67 -9.35
N ALA A 81 -11.70 2.95 -8.53
CA ALA A 81 -11.05 4.26 -8.47
C ALA A 81 -10.14 4.56 -9.68
N GLY A 82 -9.85 3.57 -10.53
CA GLY A 82 -9.03 3.71 -11.74
C GLY A 82 -9.81 4.24 -12.94
N GLU A 83 -9.11 4.92 -13.87
CA GLU A 83 -9.76 5.51 -15.06
C GLU A 83 -10.40 4.48 -15.99
N LYS A 84 -9.86 3.25 -16.03
CA LYS A 84 -10.43 2.13 -16.82
C LYS A 84 -11.86 1.77 -16.40
N HIS A 85 -12.24 2.01 -15.14
CA HIS A 85 -13.55 1.63 -14.59
C HIS A 85 -14.45 2.82 -14.28
N LYS A 86 -14.16 3.99 -14.87
CA LYS A 86 -14.95 5.21 -14.67
C LYS A 86 -16.45 5.01 -14.95
N ARG A 87 -16.77 4.36 -16.08
CA ARG A 87 -18.16 4.09 -16.50
C ARG A 87 -18.89 3.22 -15.47
N LYS A 88 -18.22 2.20 -14.96
CA LYS A 88 -18.72 1.33 -13.88
C LYS A 88 -19.05 2.11 -12.62
N LEU A 89 -18.12 2.94 -12.13
CA LEU A 89 -18.35 3.77 -10.95
C LEU A 89 -19.51 4.77 -11.14
N GLU A 90 -19.64 5.35 -12.34
CA GLU A 90 -20.80 6.19 -12.70
C GLU A 90 -22.12 5.40 -12.67
N GLY A 91 -22.14 4.17 -13.19
CA GLY A 91 -23.30 3.28 -13.14
C GLY A 91 -23.73 2.97 -11.70
N LEU A 92 -22.76 2.67 -10.82
CA LEU A 92 -23.02 2.46 -9.38
C LEU A 92 -23.63 3.69 -8.72
N LYS A 93 -23.14 4.89 -9.04
CA LYS A 93 -23.70 6.15 -8.55
C LYS A 93 -25.15 6.37 -9.02
N LEU A 94 -25.46 6.03 -10.27
CA LEU A 94 -26.84 6.10 -10.79
C LEU A 94 -27.78 5.16 -10.02
N ILE A 95 -27.34 3.94 -9.73
CA ILE A 95 -28.10 2.97 -8.94
C ILE A 95 -28.32 3.49 -7.51
N SER A 96 -27.24 3.91 -6.85
CA SER A 96 -27.28 4.44 -5.48
C SER A 96 -28.20 5.68 -5.36
N LYS A 97 -28.16 6.58 -6.34
CA LYS A 97 -29.06 7.74 -6.40
C LYS A 97 -30.52 7.33 -6.57
N THR A 98 -30.79 6.38 -7.47
CA THR A 98 -32.15 5.91 -7.78
C THR A 98 -32.81 5.23 -6.58
N PHE A 99 -32.02 4.51 -5.78
CA PHE A 99 -32.48 3.79 -4.58
C PHE A 99 -31.99 4.44 -3.29
N SER A 100 -31.87 5.77 -3.27
CA SER A 100 -31.38 6.54 -2.12
C SER A 100 -32.35 6.53 -0.94
N ASP A 101 -33.62 6.22 -1.18
CA ASP A 101 -34.68 6.05 -0.18
C ASP A 101 -34.65 4.70 0.55
N ILE A 102 -33.82 3.76 0.08
CA ILE A 102 -33.72 2.42 0.65
C ILE A 102 -32.55 2.34 1.62
N ASP A 103 -32.84 1.90 2.85
CA ASP A 103 -31.85 1.64 3.88
C ASP A 103 -31.78 0.16 4.25
N GLU A 104 -31.23 -0.62 3.33
CA GLU A 104 -30.99 -2.05 3.48
C GLU A 104 -29.49 -2.35 3.45
N PRO A 105 -28.99 -3.41 4.10
CA PRO A 105 -27.56 -3.72 4.17
C PRO A 105 -26.86 -3.74 2.79
N VAL A 106 -27.54 -4.25 1.76
CA VAL A 106 -27.01 -4.30 0.38
C VAL A 106 -26.84 -2.90 -0.23
N THR A 107 -27.73 -1.96 0.09
CA THR A 107 -27.64 -0.57 -0.36
C THR A 107 -26.61 0.24 0.44
N GLN A 108 -26.45 -0.07 1.73
CA GLN A 108 -25.38 0.50 2.56
C GLN A 108 -24.00 0.06 2.04
N ARG A 109 -23.84 -1.23 1.70
CA ARG A 109 -22.61 -1.76 1.10
C ARG A 109 -22.30 -1.09 -0.25
N LEU A 110 -23.29 -0.92 -1.13
CA LEU A 110 -23.11 -0.16 -2.37
C LEU A 110 -22.61 1.28 -2.11
N ARG A 111 -23.23 1.98 -1.15
CA ARG A 111 -22.83 3.35 -0.78
C ARG A 111 -21.40 3.38 -0.24
N TYR A 112 -21.02 2.43 0.60
CA TYR A 112 -19.66 2.28 1.12
C TYR A 112 -18.62 2.10 -0.01
N ILE A 113 -18.88 1.18 -0.95
CA ILE A 113 -17.98 0.94 -2.09
C ILE A 113 -17.79 2.21 -2.91
N ILE A 114 -18.88 2.92 -3.21
CA ILE A 114 -18.82 4.20 -3.96
C ILE A 114 -18.03 5.25 -3.18
N SER A 115 -18.29 5.39 -1.87
CA SER A 115 -17.58 6.39 -1.06
C SER A 115 -16.09 6.12 -0.97
N GLU A 116 -15.69 4.86 -0.81
CA GLU A 116 -14.27 4.49 -0.76
C GLU A 116 -13.58 4.68 -2.11
N ALA A 117 -14.22 4.27 -3.21
CA ALA A 117 -13.68 4.49 -4.55
C ALA A 117 -13.47 5.98 -4.84
N GLU A 118 -14.42 6.84 -4.47
CA GLU A 118 -14.29 8.30 -4.61
C GLU A 118 -13.22 8.89 -3.69
N ARG A 119 -13.14 8.42 -2.44
CA ARG A 119 -12.10 8.83 -1.49
C ARG A 119 -10.71 8.53 -2.03
N ILE A 120 -10.51 7.34 -2.58
CA ILE A 120 -9.23 6.90 -3.17
C ILE A 120 -8.94 7.67 -4.46
N LYS A 121 -9.96 7.94 -5.29
CA LYS A 121 -9.78 8.78 -6.48
C LYS A 121 -9.30 10.18 -6.10
N LEU A 122 -9.88 10.79 -5.06
CA LEU A 122 -9.43 12.09 -4.55
C LEU A 122 -8.00 12.04 -3.99
N ARG A 123 -7.66 10.96 -3.27
CA ARG A 123 -6.31 10.70 -2.76
C ARG A 123 -5.28 10.63 -3.90
N ARG A 124 -5.59 9.93 -4.99
CA ARG A 124 -4.72 9.81 -6.17
C ARG A 124 -4.53 11.13 -6.93
N LEU A 125 -5.49 12.05 -6.87
CA LEU A 125 -5.36 13.40 -7.42
C LEU A 125 -4.45 14.30 -6.57
N HIS A 126 -4.33 14.00 -5.27
CA HIS A 126 -3.54 14.74 -4.31
C HIS A 126 -2.67 13.79 -3.47
N PRO A 127 -1.69 13.13 -4.11
CA PRO A 127 -0.84 12.15 -3.43
C PRO A 127 0.01 12.84 -2.37
N ILE A 128 0.15 12.18 -1.23
CA ILE A 128 1.02 12.56 -0.13
C ILE A 128 2.45 12.13 -0.44
N TYR A 129 2.63 11.00 -1.14
CA TYR A 129 3.92 10.42 -1.44
C TYR A 129 4.43 10.85 -2.82
N ASN A 130 5.61 11.45 -2.86
CA ASN A 130 6.27 11.80 -4.12
C ASN A 130 7.03 10.58 -4.68
N LEU A 131 6.41 9.85 -5.60
CA LEU A 131 7.02 8.68 -6.25
C LEU A 131 8.17 9.02 -7.22
N ASN A 132 8.29 10.28 -7.64
CA ASN A 132 9.30 10.74 -8.60
C ASN A 132 10.47 11.49 -7.93
N GLN A 133 10.64 11.32 -6.61
CA GLN A 133 11.74 11.94 -5.89
C GLN A 133 13.10 11.38 -6.33
N THR A 134 14.11 12.26 -6.35
CA THR A 134 15.51 11.90 -6.57
C THR A 134 16.27 12.34 -5.32
N PRO A 135 16.81 11.39 -4.53
CA PRO A 135 17.50 11.74 -3.30
C PRO A 135 18.79 12.48 -3.61
N LYS A 136 19.07 13.57 -2.86
CA LYS A 136 20.34 14.30 -2.96
C LYS A 136 21.46 13.56 -2.25
N ILE A 137 21.12 12.90 -1.15
CA ILE A 137 22.04 12.09 -0.35
C ILE A 137 21.77 10.61 -0.64
N ILE A 138 22.79 9.94 -1.13
CA ILE A 138 22.70 8.54 -1.55
C ILE A 138 23.27 7.66 -0.44
N PHE A 139 22.41 6.82 0.13
CA PHE A 139 22.83 5.72 0.99
C PHE A 139 23.27 4.53 0.15
N LYS A 140 24.26 3.80 0.64
CA LYS A 140 24.77 2.55 0.06
C LYS A 140 24.05 1.33 0.62
N ASP A 141 23.60 1.38 1.87
CA ASP A 141 22.94 0.27 2.55
C ASP A 141 21.46 0.55 2.85
N PHE A 142 20.57 -0.39 2.50
CA PHE A 142 19.12 -0.19 2.66
C PHE A 142 18.72 -0.28 4.12
N GLY A 143 19.27 -1.25 4.85
CA GLY A 143 18.95 -1.48 6.25
C GLY A 143 19.30 -0.26 7.08
N PHE A 144 20.48 0.31 6.82
CA PHE A 144 20.94 1.54 7.47
C PHE A 144 20.06 2.74 7.10
N LYS A 145 19.70 2.90 5.82
CA LYS A 145 18.76 3.94 5.40
C LYS A 145 17.40 3.80 6.10
N LEU A 146 16.85 2.58 6.18
CA LEU A 146 15.57 2.34 6.87
C LEU A 146 15.67 2.65 8.37
N ALA A 147 16.80 2.35 9.02
CA ALA A 147 17.02 2.72 10.42
C ALA A 147 17.03 4.24 10.61
N VAL A 148 17.70 4.99 9.72
CA VAL A 148 17.69 6.46 9.73
C VAL A 148 16.28 7.00 9.51
N ILE A 149 15.54 6.45 8.55
CA ILE A 149 14.14 6.83 8.31
C ILE A 149 13.31 6.53 9.56
N ASN A 150 13.45 5.35 10.18
CA ASN A 150 12.73 4.98 11.39
C ASN A 150 12.93 6.00 12.52
N GLN A 151 14.19 6.34 12.77
CA GLN A 151 14.59 7.31 13.77
C GLN A 151 13.91 8.66 13.52
N LEU A 152 14.11 9.25 12.34
CA LEU A 152 13.61 10.59 12.03
C LEU A 152 12.07 10.64 11.89
N MET A 153 11.46 9.61 11.31
CA MET A 153 10.06 9.61 10.90
C MET A 153 9.09 9.12 11.99
N TYR A 154 9.49 8.12 12.77
CA TYR A 154 8.61 7.47 13.75
C TYR A 154 9.01 7.77 15.19
N LYS A 155 10.31 7.71 15.53
CA LYS A 155 10.78 7.99 16.88
C LYS A 155 10.75 9.50 17.16
N GLU A 156 11.38 10.30 16.30
CA GLU A 156 11.48 11.76 16.44
C GLU A 156 10.31 12.52 15.80
N LYS A 157 9.65 11.92 14.81
CA LYS A 157 8.47 12.48 14.10
C LYS A 157 8.74 13.81 13.37
N ILE A 158 9.99 14.02 12.93
CA ILE A 158 10.44 15.22 12.23
C ILE A 158 10.56 15.03 10.71
N LEU A 159 10.83 13.80 10.23
CA LEU A 159 10.74 13.48 8.80
C LEU A 159 9.27 13.19 8.43
N ARG A 160 8.70 14.01 7.54
CA ARG A 160 7.29 13.98 7.16
C ARG A 160 7.12 13.96 5.64
N PRO A 161 6.02 13.40 5.12
CA PRO A 161 4.95 12.70 5.84
C PRO A 161 5.42 11.35 6.39
N SER A 162 4.77 10.85 7.45
CA SER A 162 5.04 9.50 7.96
C SER A 162 4.59 8.47 6.93
N PHE A 163 5.41 7.46 6.70
CA PHE A 163 5.10 6.39 5.76
C PHE A 163 4.07 5.43 6.36
N ASN A 164 3.11 5.01 5.55
CA ASN A 164 2.11 4.03 5.92
C ASN A 164 1.77 3.22 4.66
N ILE A 165 1.98 1.91 4.72
CA ILE A 165 1.83 1.05 3.55
C ILE A 165 0.39 1.04 3.01
N ALA A 166 -0.63 1.10 3.88
CA ALA A 166 -2.02 1.17 3.46
C ALA A 166 -2.33 2.46 2.67
N LEU A 167 -1.87 3.60 3.16
CA LEU A 167 -2.01 4.87 2.43
C LEU A 167 -1.20 4.88 1.14
N PHE A 168 0.01 4.31 1.15
CA PHE A 168 0.85 4.22 -0.03
C PHE A 168 0.20 3.37 -1.13
N ALA A 169 -0.43 2.25 -0.76
CA ALA A 169 -1.14 1.37 -1.67
C ALA A 169 -2.33 2.04 -2.37
N GLU A 170 -3.03 2.96 -1.70
CA GLU A 170 -4.12 3.75 -2.31
C GLU A 170 -3.60 4.69 -3.40
N GLU A 171 -2.45 5.31 -3.17
CA GLU A 171 -1.83 6.31 -4.08
C GLU A 171 -1.09 5.66 -5.24
N TYR A 172 -0.50 4.49 -5.02
CA TYR A 172 0.23 3.77 -6.07
C TYR A 172 -0.75 3.22 -7.11
N ILE A 173 -0.39 3.42 -8.38
CA ILE A 173 -1.08 2.80 -9.52
C ILE A 173 0.01 2.17 -10.38
N ASP A 174 -0.07 0.85 -10.50
CA ASP A 174 0.74 0.12 -11.44
C ASP A 174 0.39 0.55 -12.87
N LYS A 175 1.37 1.02 -13.62
CA LYS A 175 1.12 1.59 -14.96
C LYS A 175 0.76 0.54 -16.00
N GLU A 176 1.17 -0.71 -15.80
CA GLU A 176 0.94 -1.80 -16.75
C GLU A 176 -0.45 -2.40 -16.56
N THR A 177 -0.87 -2.58 -15.31
CA THR A 177 -2.10 -3.27 -14.95
C THR A 177 -3.24 -2.31 -14.60
N GLY A 178 -2.93 -1.07 -14.18
CA GLY A 178 -3.90 -0.07 -13.74
C GLY A 178 -4.44 -0.29 -12.32
N TYR A 179 -3.92 -1.28 -11.59
CA TYR A 179 -4.33 -1.61 -10.22
C TYR A 179 -3.40 -0.98 -9.17
N GLY A 180 -3.89 -0.88 -7.92
CA GLY A 180 -3.06 -0.50 -6.77
C GLY A 180 -2.28 -1.67 -6.20
N ILE A 181 -1.54 -1.43 -5.10
CA ILE A 181 -0.88 -2.50 -4.35
C ILE A 181 -1.91 -3.20 -3.46
N SER A 182 -2.20 -4.47 -3.73
CA SER A 182 -3.09 -5.24 -2.87
C SER A 182 -2.37 -5.77 -1.62
N ILE A 183 -2.55 -5.12 -0.48
CA ILE A 183 -1.91 -5.54 0.79
C ILE A 183 -2.46 -6.89 1.27
N GLU A 184 -3.66 -7.28 0.84
CA GLU A 184 -4.24 -8.59 1.17
C GLU A 184 -3.53 -9.75 0.42
N TRP A 185 -3.04 -9.50 -0.80
CA TRP A 185 -2.29 -10.49 -1.60
C TRP A 185 -0.78 -10.39 -1.43
N TYR A 186 -0.28 -9.17 -1.31
CA TYR A 186 1.14 -8.87 -1.20
C TYR A 186 1.51 -8.79 0.27
N ARG A 187 2.25 -9.79 0.74
CA ARG A 187 2.89 -9.73 2.06
C ARG A 187 3.86 -8.54 2.17
N ALA A 188 4.42 -8.09 1.04
CA ALA A 188 5.37 -6.98 0.98
C ALA A 188 5.40 -6.33 -0.42
N SER A 189 5.70 -5.04 -0.51
CA SER A 189 5.77 -4.26 -1.76
C SER A 189 7.19 -3.80 -2.10
N GLN A 190 7.62 -4.05 -3.34
CA GLN A 190 8.90 -3.53 -3.86
C GLN A 190 8.81 -2.03 -4.19
N GLU A 191 7.62 -1.56 -4.55
CA GLU A 191 7.32 -0.16 -4.84
C GLU A 191 7.50 0.70 -3.59
N ALA A 192 6.98 0.23 -2.45
CA ALA A 192 7.19 0.84 -1.14
C ALA A 192 8.68 0.93 -0.82
N ALA A 193 9.44 -0.14 -1.06
CA ALA A 193 10.87 -0.14 -0.82
C ALA A 193 11.64 0.77 -1.77
N ARG A 194 11.27 0.81 -3.05
CA ARG A 194 11.84 1.78 -4.00
C ARG A 194 11.54 3.22 -3.60
N TYR A 195 10.34 3.48 -3.09
CA TYR A 195 9.98 4.79 -2.54
C TYR A 195 10.89 5.15 -1.35
N LEU A 196 11.03 4.25 -0.38
CA LEU A 196 11.87 4.47 0.81
C LEU A 196 13.36 4.55 0.46
N TRP A 197 13.83 3.73 -0.48
CA TRP A 197 15.19 3.78 -1.01
C TRP A 197 15.48 5.12 -1.68
N ASN A 198 14.50 5.72 -2.36
CA ASN A 198 14.63 7.03 -2.99
C ASN A 198 14.21 8.20 -2.10
N LEU A 199 13.77 7.94 -0.86
CA LEU A 199 13.32 9.00 0.04
C LEU A 199 14.44 10.01 0.28
N ASP A 200 14.20 11.27 -0.08
CA ASP A 200 15.18 12.34 0.15
C ASP A 200 15.17 12.71 1.64
N ILE A 201 16.35 12.70 2.26
CA ILE A 201 16.52 13.06 3.67
C ILE A 201 17.42 14.29 3.71
N PRO A 202 16.92 15.46 4.16
CA PRO A 202 17.72 16.66 4.26
C PRO A 202 18.96 16.47 5.14
N GLU A 203 20.11 16.97 4.68
CA GLU A 203 21.40 16.86 5.38
C GLU A 203 21.34 17.35 6.83
N TYR A 204 20.61 18.45 7.09
CA TYR A 204 20.50 18.99 8.44
C TYR A 204 19.79 18.03 9.41
N LEU A 205 18.92 17.15 8.93
CA LEU A 205 18.30 16.12 9.76
C LEU A 205 19.31 15.02 10.10
N LEU A 206 20.09 14.59 9.11
CA LEU A 206 21.14 13.59 9.29
C LEU A 206 22.21 14.07 10.29
N ASN A 207 22.61 15.34 10.18
CA ASN A 207 23.57 15.96 11.10
C ASN A 207 23.05 16.05 12.53
N ASN A 208 21.75 16.01 12.77
CA ASN A 208 21.18 16.08 14.13
C ASN A 208 21.05 14.72 14.80
N ILE A 209 21.29 13.61 14.09
CA ILE A 209 21.18 12.27 14.66
C ILE A 209 22.40 11.99 15.54
N THR A 210 22.16 11.93 16.85
CA THR A 210 23.16 11.48 17.85
C THR A 210 22.98 10.01 18.24
N THR A 211 21.79 9.46 18.02
CA THR A 211 21.43 8.10 18.40
C THR A 211 20.55 7.44 17.34
N LEU A 212 20.80 6.16 17.06
CA LEU A 212 19.90 5.31 16.28
C LEU A 212 19.34 4.17 17.15
N ASP A 213 18.01 4.03 17.17
CA ASP A 213 17.36 2.82 17.67
C ASP A 213 17.12 1.84 16.50
N LEU A 214 17.82 0.71 16.51
CA LEU A 214 17.54 -0.41 15.61
C LEU A 214 16.47 -1.29 16.26
N ASP A 215 15.33 -1.45 15.58
CA ASP A 215 14.14 -2.09 16.12
C ASP A 215 13.51 -2.92 15.01
N GLN A 216 13.78 -4.22 15.00
CA GLN A 216 13.32 -5.12 13.94
C GLN A 216 11.79 -5.16 13.77
N ASP A 217 11.05 -4.82 14.83
CA ASP A 217 9.60 -4.88 14.90
C ASP A 217 8.94 -3.53 14.54
N ALA A 218 9.76 -2.55 14.13
CA ALA A 218 9.30 -1.22 13.79
C ALA A 218 8.36 -1.20 12.58
N GLU A 219 7.40 -0.27 12.62
CA GLU A 219 6.36 -0.12 11.60
C GLU A 219 6.90 0.07 10.18
N ILE A 220 8.05 0.74 10.04
CA ILE A 220 8.67 1.02 8.74
C ILE A 220 8.97 -0.25 7.93
N TYR A 221 9.18 -1.39 8.61
CA TYR A 221 9.52 -2.65 7.97
C TYR A 221 8.30 -3.44 7.52
N ARG A 222 7.09 -3.11 8.00
CA ARG A 222 5.85 -3.84 7.67
C ARG A 222 5.42 -3.56 6.24
N GLY A 223 5.24 -4.61 5.46
CA GLY A 223 4.80 -4.53 4.06
C GLY A 223 5.85 -3.98 3.08
N VAL A 224 7.13 -3.93 3.45
CA VAL A 224 8.23 -3.42 2.59
C VAL A 224 9.14 -4.57 2.15
N ALA A 225 9.21 -4.82 0.84
CA ALA A 225 10.03 -5.92 0.28
C ALA A 225 11.38 -5.42 -0.22
N TYR A 226 12.44 -6.23 -0.19
CA TYR A 226 13.74 -5.79 -0.70
C TYR A 226 13.71 -5.37 -2.19
N PRO A 227 14.30 -4.22 -2.58
CA PRO A 227 14.40 -3.83 -3.98
C PRO A 227 15.29 -4.81 -4.77
N GLY A 228 14.80 -5.33 -5.90
CA GLY A 228 15.65 -6.03 -6.89
C GLY A 228 15.76 -7.55 -6.72
N GLU A 229 15.00 -8.18 -5.83
CA GLU A 229 14.85 -9.63 -5.84
C GLU A 229 13.92 -10.05 -6.99
N TYR A 230 14.41 -10.93 -7.89
CA TYR A 230 13.60 -11.62 -8.90
C TYR A 230 12.76 -12.73 -8.25
N VAL A 231 11.93 -12.35 -7.28
CA VAL A 231 11.05 -13.23 -6.53
C VAL A 231 9.62 -12.91 -6.94
N ASN A 232 8.82 -13.95 -7.16
CA ASN A 232 7.40 -13.75 -7.45
C ASN A 232 6.78 -12.92 -6.30
N PRO A 233 6.02 -11.85 -6.57
CA PRO A 233 5.48 -10.96 -5.55
C PRO A 233 4.78 -11.65 -4.37
N LYS A 234 4.15 -12.81 -4.59
CA LYS A 234 3.50 -13.62 -3.53
C LYS A 234 4.47 -14.24 -2.50
N TYR A 235 5.76 -14.29 -2.82
CA TYR A 235 6.83 -14.85 -1.98
C TYR A 235 7.75 -13.77 -1.44
N LEU A 236 7.47 -12.50 -1.70
CA LEU A 236 8.19 -11.42 -1.04
C LEU A 236 7.86 -11.45 0.45
N ASN A 237 8.90 -11.39 1.28
CA ASN A 237 8.76 -11.21 2.71
C ASN A 237 9.10 -9.76 3.05
N ASP A 238 8.33 -9.21 3.99
CA ASP A 238 8.66 -7.96 4.65
C ASP A 238 9.55 -8.23 5.88
N GLY A 239 9.91 -7.18 6.59
CA GLY A 239 10.65 -7.29 7.84
C GLY A 239 11.99 -6.55 7.84
N TYR A 240 12.68 -6.70 8.97
CA TYR A 240 13.93 -6.02 9.22
C TYR A 240 14.97 -6.35 8.15
N LYS A 241 15.66 -5.31 7.68
CA LYS A 241 16.77 -5.47 6.75
C LYS A 241 18.08 -5.31 7.50
N CYS A 242 18.90 -6.35 7.45
CA CYS A 242 20.20 -6.35 8.06
C CYS A 242 21.11 -5.25 7.46
N ILE A 243 21.97 -4.70 8.32
CA ILE A 243 22.94 -3.67 7.97
C ILE A 243 24.25 -4.37 7.63
N ARG A 244 24.78 -4.08 6.44
CA ARG A 244 25.95 -4.74 5.86
C ARG A 244 27.12 -3.77 5.70
N ASP A 245 28.20 -4.25 5.11
CA ASP A 245 29.45 -3.51 4.95
C ASP A 245 29.29 -2.22 4.15
N ASP A 246 28.31 -2.16 3.25
CA ASP A 246 27.96 -0.96 2.50
C ASP A 246 27.61 0.22 3.44
N ALA A 247 27.07 -0.06 4.63
CA ALA A 247 26.72 0.97 5.62
C ALA A 247 27.95 1.65 6.24
N ILE A 248 29.16 1.09 6.09
CA ILE A 248 30.39 1.70 6.61
C ILE A 248 30.64 3.06 5.95
N GLU A 249 30.38 3.20 4.64
CA GLU A 249 30.45 4.47 3.94
C GLU A 249 29.35 5.43 4.42
N ASP A 250 28.16 4.91 4.67
CA ASP A 250 27.00 5.70 5.12
C ASP A 250 27.19 6.30 6.52
N LEU A 251 28.10 5.78 7.36
CA LEU A 251 28.44 6.40 8.64
C LEU A 251 28.97 7.84 8.48
N ALA A 252 29.55 8.19 7.32
CA ALA A 252 29.96 9.56 7.05
C ALA A 252 28.78 10.53 6.91
N LEU A 253 27.57 10.02 6.65
CA LEU A 253 26.34 10.82 6.52
C LEU A 253 25.78 11.26 7.88
N LEU A 254 26.19 10.61 8.98
CA LEU A 254 25.74 10.91 10.34
C LEU A 254 26.92 11.38 11.20
N PRO A 255 27.46 12.59 10.96
CA PRO A 255 28.73 13.03 11.56
C PRO A 255 28.69 13.18 13.09
N ASN A 256 27.50 13.31 13.67
CA ASN A 256 27.29 13.47 15.11
C ASN A 256 26.74 12.21 15.78
N LEU A 257 26.72 11.06 15.10
CA LEU A 257 26.25 9.80 15.68
C LEU A 257 27.18 9.35 16.80
N GLU A 258 26.64 9.18 18.00
CA GLU A 258 27.39 8.76 19.20
C GLU A 258 27.04 7.33 19.61
N SER A 259 25.80 6.89 19.38
CA SER A 259 25.32 5.59 19.86
C SER A 259 24.30 4.91 18.93
N ILE A 260 24.33 3.58 18.93
CA ILE A 260 23.33 2.73 18.29
C ILE A 260 22.80 1.75 19.35
N TYR A 261 21.48 1.69 19.51
CA TYR A 261 20.80 0.78 20.43
C TYR A 261 20.14 -0.35 19.66
N LEU A 262 20.41 -1.59 20.09
CA LEU A 262 19.80 -2.80 19.55
C LEU A 262 18.56 -3.14 20.37
N ARG A 263 17.40 -3.10 19.72
CA ARG A 263 16.10 -3.44 20.30
C ARG A 263 15.50 -4.67 19.64
N GLY A 264 14.51 -5.26 20.29
CA GLY A 264 13.90 -6.53 19.85
C GLY A 264 14.90 -7.69 19.97
N SER A 265 14.81 -8.65 19.06
CA SER A 265 15.75 -9.79 18.94
C SER A 265 16.83 -9.54 17.90
N ILE A 266 17.31 -8.30 17.76
CA ILE A 266 18.42 -8.02 16.85
C ILE A 266 19.68 -8.76 17.32
N GLU A 267 20.23 -9.60 16.46
CA GLU A 267 21.36 -10.48 16.76
C GLU A 267 22.66 -9.99 16.09
N PHE A 268 23.75 -9.98 16.88
CA PHE A 268 25.11 -9.80 16.37
C PHE A 268 26.07 -10.75 17.07
N GLU A 269 26.77 -11.58 16.29
CA GLU A 269 27.84 -12.45 16.78
C GLU A 269 29.14 -12.22 15.99
N TRP A 270 30.25 -12.03 16.73
CA TRP A 270 31.57 -11.80 16.15
C TRP A 270 32.02 -12.95 15.24
N GLY A 271 32.42 -12.62 14.01
CA GLY A 271 33.08 -13.56 13.09
C GLY A 271 32.14 -14.57 12.41
N LYS A 272 30.83 -14.30 12.39
CA LYS A 272 29.81 -15.16 11.75
C LYS A 272 29.05 -14.47 10.61
N ASP A 273 29.72 -13.60 9.87
CA ASP A 273 29.11 -12.80 8.79
C ASP A 273 28.50 -13.63 7.64
N GLU A 274 28.85 -14.93 7.55
CA GLU A 274 28.38 -15.84 6.50
C GLU A 274 26.97 -16.43 6.75
N ASP A 275 26.42 -16.27 7.97
CA ASP A 275 25.08 -16.78 8.28
C ASP A 275 24.04 -15.68 8.03
N TYR A 276 22.98 -16.00 7.27
CA TYR A 276 21.88 -15.06 6.93
C TYR A 276 21.14 -14.49 8.15
N ARG A 277 21.49 -14.92 9.37
CA ARG A 277 20.86 -14.56 10.63
C ARG A 277 21.45 -13.34 11.31
N ASN A 278 22.66 -12.92 10.96
CA ASN A 278 23.26 -11.76 11.61
C ASN A 278 22.64 -10.46 11.07
N ASP A 279 22.15 -9.62 11.98
CA ASP A 279 21.51 -8.35 11.65
C ASP A 279 22.49 -7.23 11.37
N LEU A 280 23.72 -7.36 11.87
CA LEU A 280 24.84 -6.46 11.65
C LEU A 280 26.05 -7.25 11.16
N SER A 281 26.80 -6.74 10.18
CA SER A 281 28.08 -7.35 9.79
C SER A 281 29.21 -7.01 10.77
N THR A 282 30.20 -7.90 10.90
CA THR A 282 31.36 -7.70 11.76
C THR A 282 32.16 -6.46 11.34
N ASN A 283 32.33 -6.24 10.04
CA ASN A 283 33.06 -5.06 9.54
C ASN A 283 32.34 -3.75 9.89
N PHE A 284 31.01 -3.72 9.83
CA PHE A 284 30.24 -2.57 10.26
C PHE A 284 30.43 -2.28 11.75
N VAL A 285 30.33 -3.30 12.61
CA VAL A 285 30.55 -3.15 14.06
C VAL A 285 31.99 -2.71 14.37
N GLN A 286 32.99 -3.22 13.65
CA GLN A 286 34.38 -2.74 13.77
C GLN A 286 34.53 -1.27 13.38
N ALA A 287 33.83 -0.82 12.33
CA ALA A 287 33.85 0.57 11.90
C ALA A 287 33.22 1.50 12.94
N LEU A 288 32.12 1.09 13.59
CA LEU A 288 31.54 1.80 14.74
C LEU A 288 32.58 1.98 15.84
N LYS A 289 33.27 0.90 16.22
CA LYS A 289 34.33 0.92 17.24
C LYS A 289 35.44 1.90 16.90
N ALA A 290 35.92 1.86 15.66
CA ALA A 290 37.02 2.72 15.18
C ALA A 290 36.65 4.20 15.19
N LYS A 291 35.38 4.52 14.93
CA LYS A 291 34.83 5.88 15.01
C LYS A 291 34.44 6.31 16.43
N GLY A 292 34.51 5.42 17.41
CA GLY A 292 34.10 5.69 18.79
C GLY A 292 32.59 5.75 19.00
N ILE A 293 31.81 5.17 18.08
CA ILE A 293 30.35 5.07 18.17
C ILE A 293 30.02 3.86 19.05
N GLU A 294 29.21 4.06 20.08
CA GLU A 294 28.85 3.00 21.01
C GLU A 294 27.75 2.11 20.45
N LEU A 295 27.96 0.79 20.49
CA LEU A 295 26.92 -0.19 20.20
C LEU A 295 26.38 -0.76 21.51
N ARG A 296 25.07 -0.64 21.76
CA ARG A 296 24.44 -0.95 23.04
C ARG A 296 23.28 -1.93 22.88
N HIS A 297 23.17 -2.90 23.78
CA HIS A 297 21.95 -3.71 23.90
C HIS A 297 20.85 -2.96 24.64
N ASN A 298 19.62 -3.45 24.50
CA ASN A 298 18.40 -2.91 25.08
C ASN A 298 18.45 -2.71 26.62
N ASN A 299 19.26 -3.50 27.32
CA ASN A 299 19.50 -3.43 28.77
C ASN A 299 20.57 -2.40 29.19
N GLY A 300 21.18 -1.70 28.21
CA GLY A 300 22.22 -0.69 28.43
C GLY A 300 23.65 -1.22 28.33
N ASP A 301 23.83 -2.53 28.17
CA ASP A 301 25.16 -3.15 28.07
C ASP A 301 25.88 -2.69 26.80
N ILE A 302 27.14 -2.29 26.97
CA ILE A 302 27.99 -1.86 25.86
C ILE A 302 28.58 -3.10 25.19
N ILE A 303 28.16 -3.34 23.95
CA ILE A 303 28.68 -4.40 23.08
C ILE A 303 30.02 -3.97 22.48
N CYS A 304 30.14 -2.68 22.13
CA CYS A 304 31.34 -2.13 21.54
C CYS A 304 31.56 -0.67 21.95
N ARG A 305 32.78 -0.35 22.43
CA ARG A 305 33.28 1.02 22.63
C ARG A 305 34.76 1.11 22.26
N ARG A 306 35.25 2.32 22.02
CA ARG A 306 36.68 2.59 21.78
C ARG A 306 37.49 2.00 22.93
N SER A 307 38.57 1.28 22.59
CA SER A 307 39.54 0.84 23.58
C SER A 307 40.41 2.05 23.94
N ASP A 308 40.47 2.39 25.22
CA ASP A 308 41.33 3.44 25.77
C ASP A 308 42.82 3.18 25.46
#